data_AF-A0A3P7Z6W7-F1
#
_entry.id   AF-A0A3P7Z6W7-F1
#
_cell.length_a   1.000
_cell.length_b   1.000
_cell.length_c   1.000
_cell.angle_alpha   90.00
_cell.angle_beta   90.00
_cell.angle_gamma   90.00
#
_symmetry.space_group_name_H-M   'P 1'
#
loop_
_entity.id
_entity.type
_entity.pdbx_description
1 polymer ?
#
loop_
_entity_poly.entity_id
_entity_poly.type
_entity_poly.pdbx_seq_one_letter_code
_entity_poly.pdbx_strand_id
1 'polypeptide(L)'
;MLYIDQSRAQCLINVDYHELSIFARELFVSEVQETLPAKQLRGLCKVNYLPDLKTALSTFSPEEDDSFFYVFAYNPETRRLSKIRAEIRVR
;
A
#
# COMPACT_ATOMS: atom_id res chain seq x y z
N MET A 1 10.75 -1.11 3.05
CA MET A 1 10.19 0.24 3.33
C MET A 1 8.85 0.39 2.58
N LEU A 2 7.86 1.08 3.14
CA LEU A 2 6.58 1.33 2.46
C LEU A 2 6.66 2.66 1.70
N TYR A 3 6.33 2.65 0.41
CA TYR A 3 6.30 3.84 -0.44
C TYR A 3 4.86 4.33 -0.57
N ILE A 4 4.63 5.62 -0.31
CA ILE A 4 3.34 6.28 -0.52
C ILE A 4 3.41 6.95 -1.89
N ASP A 5 2.80 6.34 -2.91
CA ASP A 5 2.69 6.97 -4.22
C ASP A 5 1.38 7.76 -4.32
N GLN A 6 1.46 9.09 -4.16
CA GLN A 6 0.31 9.98 -4.33
C GLN A 6 -0.02 10.26 -5.81
N SER A 7 0.83 9.86 -6.76
CA SER A 7 0.61 10.18 -8.18
C SER A 7 -0.63 9.49 -8.75
N ARG A 8 -0.99 8.32 -8.20
CA ARG A 8 -2.19 7.60 -8.62
C ARG A 8 -3.48 8.29 -8.18
N ALA A 9 -3.46 9.04 -7.08
CA ALA A 9 -4.60 9.83 -6.64
C ALA A 9 -4.87 11.03 -7.57
N GLN A 10 -3.86 11.51 -8.33
CA GLN A 10 -3.97 12.68 -9.20
C GLN A 10 -4.48 12.38 -10.62
N CYS A 11 -4.44 11.12 -11.09
CA CYS A 11 -4.96 10.73 -12.40
C CYS A 11 -6.48 10.46 -12.42
N LEU A 12 -7.20 10.72 -11.33
CA LEU A 12 -8.56 10.25 -11.09
C LEU A 12 -9.60 11.38 -11.24
N ILE A 13 -9.76 11.90 -12.45
CA ILE A 13 -10.79 12.91 -12.77
C ILE A 13 -12.23 12.38 -12.78
N ASN A 14 -12.47 11.08 -12.54
CA ASN A 14 -13.81 10.44 -12.60
C ASN A 14 -14.04 9.33 -11.55
N VAL A 15 -13.39 9.39 -10.38
CA VAL A 15 -13.50 8.34 -9.35
C VAL A 15 -14.38 8.80 -8.20
N ASP A 16 -15.23 7.90 -7.68
CA ASP A 16 -16.11 8.14 -6.53
C ASP A 16 -15.28 8.54 -5.29
N TYR A 17 -15.77 9.50 -4.49
CA TYR A 17 -15.15 9.92 -3.23
C TYR A 17 -14.85 8.74 -2.31
N HIS A 18 -15.71 7.72 -2.29
CA HIS A 18 -15.46 6.51 -1.51
C HIS A 18 -14.19 5.78 -2.00
N GLU A 19 -14.06 5.54 -3.31
CA GLU A 19 -12.87 4.91 -3.88
C GLU A 19 -11.60 5.76 -3.66
N LEU A 20 -11.71 7.09 -3.75
CA LEU A 20 -10.61 8.00 -3.43
C LEU A 20 -10.12 7.85 -1.99
N SER A 21 -11.04 7.73 -1.03
CA SER A 21 -10.71 7.53 0.39
C SER A 21 -10.00 6.19 0.64
N ILE A 22 -10.37 5.14 -0.10
CA ILE A 22 -9.68 3.84 -0.07
C ILE A 22 -8.28 3.99 -0.64
N PHE A 23 -8.12 4.55 -1.84
CA PHE A 23 -6.80 4.67 -2.48
C PHE A 23 -5.84 5.58 -1.70
N ALA A 24 -6.34 6.54 -0.93
CA ALA A 24 -5.52 7.34 -0.01
C ALA A 24 -4.85 6.51 1.11
N ARG A 25 -5.32 5.28 1.34
CA ARG A 25 -4.76 4.31 2.29
C ARG A 25 -3.94 3.20 1.60
N GLU A 26 -3.72 3.27 0.28
CA GLU A 26 -2.87 2.33 -0.46
C GLU A 26 -1.39 2.64 -0.21
N LEU A 27 -0.62 1.59 0.10
CA LEU A 27 0.84 1.61 0.21
C LEU A 27 1.45 0.65 -0.81
N PHE A 28 2.72 0.86 -1.13
CA PHE A 28 3.50 -0.04 -1.97
C PHE A 28 4.68 -0.62 -1.19
N VAL A 29 4.80 -1.95 -1.18
CA VAL A 29 5.89 -2.64 -0.46
C VAL A 29 7.16 -2.64 -1.29
N SER A 30 8.31 -2.32 -0.70
CA SER A 30 9.62 -2.42 -1.37
C SER A 30 10.61 -3.23 -0.54
N GLU A 31 11.58 -3.85 -1.21
CA GLU A 31 12.70 -4.59 -0.60
C GLU A 31 13.74 -3.70 0.07
N VAL A 32 13.53 -2.38 0.09
CA VAL A 32 14.44 -1.42 0.74
C VAL A 32 14.48 -1.67 2.25
N GLN A 33 15.68 -1.83 2.77
CA GLN A 33 15.95 -1.94 4.20
C GLN A 33 16.67 -0.69 4.70
N GLU A 34 16.20 -0.15 5.81
CA GLU A 34 16.77 1.04 6.45
C GLU A 34 16.86 0.84 7.95
N THR A 35 17.82 1.52 8.57
CA THR A 35 17.95 1.59 10.02
C THR A 35 17.61 3.00 10.48
N LEU A 36 16.54 3.12 11.27
CA LEU A 36 16.03 4.41 11.75
C LEU A 36 16.06 4.45 13.29
N PRO A 37 16.36 5.61 13.91
CA PRO A 37 16.26 5.76 15.36
C PRO A 37 14.83 5.59 15.88
N ALA A 38 14.65 4.86 16.99
CA ALA A 38 13.34 4.60 17.59
C ALA A 38 12.53 5.86 17.91
N LYS A 39 13.20 6.99 18.21
CA LYS A 39 12.54 8.29 18.43
C LYS A 39 11.74 8.84 17.24
N GLN A 40 11.93 8.27 16.04
CA GLN A 40 11.15 8.64 14.85
C GLN A 40 9.79 7.94 14.79
N LEU A 41 9.57 6.87 15.58
CA LEU A 41 8.28 6.19 15.65
C LEU A 41 7.23 7.09 16.30
N ARG A 42 6.05 7.19 15.67
CA ARG A 42 4.95 8.06 16.12
C ARG A 42 3.71 7.30 16.60
N GLY A 43 3.59 6.03 16.24
CA GLY A 43 2.43 5.22 16.53
C GLY A 43 2.55 3.85 15.85
N LEU A 44 1.57 3.00 16.14
CA LEU A 44 1.39 1.72 15.46
C LEU A 44 0.35 1.89 14.36
N CYS A 45 0.48 1.10 13.30
CA CYS A 45 -0.53 1.03 12.24
C CYS A 45 -0.71 -0.43 11.81
N LYS A 46 -1.85 -0.69 11.17
CA LYS A 46 -2.18 -2.00 10.59
C LYS A 46 -2.00 -1.91 9.08
N VAL A 47 -1.25 -2.84 8.51
CA VAL A 47 -1.00 -2.90 7.07
C VAL A 47 -1.37 -4.29 6.57
N ASN A 48 -2.43 -4.36 5.75
CA ASN A 48 -2.94 -5.64 5.24
C ASN A 48 -2.52 -5.87 3.79
N TYR A 49 -2.07 -7.09 3.48
CA TYR A 49 -1.94 -7.52 2.09
C TYR A 49 -3.32 -7.83 1.51
N LEU A 50 -3.60 -7.29 0.32
CA LEU A 50 -4.80 -7.62 -0.44
C LEU A 50 -4.42 -8.17 -1.83
N PRO A 51 -5.09 -9.21 -2.33
CA PRO A 51 -4.66 -9.93 -3.53
C PRO A 51 -4.81 -9.11 -4.81
N ASP A 52 -5.78 -8.19 -4.84
CA ASP A 52 -6.04 -7.28 -5.94
C ASP A 52 -6.85 -6.05 -5.50
N LEU A 53 -6.94 -5.06 -6.40
CA LEU A 53 -7.68 -3.82 -6.14
C LEU A 53 -9.19 -4.03 -6.02
N LYS A 54 -9.77 -5.06 -6.65
CA LYS A 54 -11.20 -5.33 -6.53
C LYS A 54 -11.54 -5.76 -5.10
N THR A 55 -10.67 -6.58 -4.52
CA THR A 55 -10.75 -7.00 -3.12
C THR A 55 -10.54 -5.80 -2.20
N ALA A 56 -9.60 -4.91 -2.50
CA ALA A 56 -9.44 -3.67 -1.74
C ALA A 56 -10.71 -2.81 -1.73
N LEU A 57 -11.28 -2.54 -2.89
CA LEU A 57 -12.50 -1.72 -3.00
C LEU A 57 -13.71 -2.33 -2.30
N SER A 58 -13.80 -3.67 -2.18
CA SER A 58 -14.95 -4.35 -1.59
C SER A 58 -14.80 -4.72 -0.11
N THR A 59 -13.56 -4.76 0.43
CA THR A 59 -13.31 -5.28 1.79
C THR A 59 -12.58 -4.30 2.70
N PHE A 60 -11.87 -3.30 2.16
CA PHE A 60 -11.17 -2.33 2.97
C PHE A 60 -12.11 -1.23 3.46
N SER A 61 -12.05 -0.90 4.76
CA SER A 61 -12.82 0.18 5.35
C SER A 61 -11.90 1.38 5.65
N PRO A 62 -12.04 2.51 4.94
CA PRO A 62 -11.18 3.69 5.13
C PRO A 62 -11.46 4.45 6.43
N GLU A 63 -12.57 4.12 7.10
CA GLU A 63 -13.00 4.65 8.41
C GLU A 63 -12.24 4.00 9.59
N GLU A 64 -11.57 2.84 9.39
CA GLU A 64 -10.70 2.24 10.40
C GLU A 64 -9.44 3.10 10.53
N ASP A 65 -9.27 3.75 11.68
CA ASP A 65 -8.09 4.55 11.98
C ASP A 65 -6.80 3.73 11.90
N ASP A 66 -5.71 4.38 11.47
CA ASP A 66 -4.37 3.80 11.33
C ASP A 66 -4.31 2.47 10.54
N SER A 67 -5.27 2.25 9.65
CA SER A 67 -5.36 1.08 8.77
C SER A 67 -4.96 1.42 7.33
N PHE A 68 -4.16 0.56 6.73
CA PHE A 68 -3.63 0.68 5.39
C PHE A 68 -3.62 -0.68 4.69
N PHE A 69 -3.46 -0.67 3.37
CA PHE A 69 -3.31 -1.91 2.60
C PHE A 69 -2.27 -1.78 1.50
N TYR A 70 -1.85 -2.92 0.96
CA TYR A 70 -0.99 -2.97 -0.21
C TYR A 70 -1.38 -4.14 -1.12
N VAL A 71 -1.33 -3.88 -2.44
CA VAL A 71 -1.60 -4.88 -3.49
C VAL A 71 -0.36 -5.16 -4.33
N PHE A 72 0.50 -4.15 -4.51
CA PHE A 72 1.65 -4.21 -5.39
C PHE A 72 2.96 -4.01 -4.62
N ALA A 73 4.01 -4.63 -5.15
CA ALA A 73 5.38 -4.29 -4.79
C ALA A 73 5.89 -3.15 -5.67
N TYR A 74 6.70 -2.26 -5.10
CA TYR A 74 7.38 -1.18 -5.77
C TYR A 74 8.89 -1.45 -5.78
N ASN A 75 9.47 -1.45 -6.98
CA ASN A 75 10.91 -1.45 -7.16
C ASN A 75 11.38 0.02 -7.35
N PRO A 76 12.12 0.59 -6.38
CA PRO A 76 12.55 1.99 -6.43
C PRO A 76 13.62 2.27 -7.49
N GLU A 77 14.44 1.28 -7.83
CA GLU A 77 15.50 1.44 -8.84
C GLU A 77 14.92 1.64 -10.24
N THR A 78 13.87 0.87 -10.55
CA THR A 78 13.20 0.89 -11.86
C THR A 78 11.92 1.73 -11.88
N ARG A 79 11.47 2.21 -10.72
CA ARG A 79 10.19 2.92 -10.52
C ARG A 79 8.99 2.15 -11.07
N ARG A 80 8.96 0.83 -10.87
CA ARG A 80 7.92 -0.06 -11.39
C ARG A 80 7.11 -0.70 -10.28
N LEU A 81 5.82 -0.84 -10.55
CA LEU A 81 4.90 -1.66 -9.76
C LEU A 81 4.82 -3.07 -10.34
N SER A 82 4.83 -4.07 -9.48
CA SER A 82 4.64 -5.47 -9.85
C SER A 82 3.64 -6.14 -8.90
N LYS A 83 2.93 -7.16 -9.41
CA LYS A 83 2.14 -8.01 -8.51
C LYS A 83 3.08 -8.71 -7.54
N ILE A 84 2.65 -8.79 -6.29
CA ILE A 84 3.36 -9.57 -5.28
C ILE A 84 3.25 -11.03 -5.70
N ARG A 85 4.37 -11.56 -6.21
CA ARG A 85 4.47 -12.98 -6.52
C ARG A 85 4.44 -13.71 -5.18
N ALA A 86 3.45 -14.58 -4.97
CA ALA A 86 3.50 -15.53 -3.87
C ALA A 86 4.76 -16.37 -4.06
N GLU A 87 5.84 -16.08 -3.32
CA GLU A 87 6.96 -16.99 -3.21
C GLU A 87 6.45 -18.23 -2.45
N ILE A 88 6.16 -19.30 -3.19
CA ILE A 88 6.02 -20.62 -2.59
C ILE A 88 7.45 -21.10 -2.27
N ARG A 89 7.86 -20.99 -1.01
CA ARG A 89 9.04 -21.71 -0.52
C ARG A 89 8.60 -23.13 -0.18
N VAL A 90 8.75 -24.04 -1.14
CA VAL A 90 8.66 -25.48 -0.87
C VAL A 90 9.88 -25.83 0.00
N ARG A 91 9.64 -26.27 1.23
CA ARG A 91 10.65 -26.96 2.04
C ARG A 91 10.58 -28.46 1.77
#